data_AF-A0ABD7CC24-F1
#
_entry.id   AF-A0ABD7CC24-F1
#
_cell.length_a   1.000
_cell.length_b   1.000
_cell.length_c   1.000
_cell.angle_alpha   90.00
_cell.angle_beta   90.00
_cell.angle_gamma   90.00
#
_symmetry.space_group_name_H-M   'P 1'
#
loop_
_entity.id
_entity.type
_entity.pdbx_description
1 polymer ?
#
loop_
_entity_poly.entity_id
_entity_poly.type
_entity_poly.pdbx_seq_one_letter_code
_entity_poly.pdbx_strand_id
1 'polypeptide(L)'
;MFSKICSSFKLANLFKGSLFKRISSPMQSTRIANMILNIKNALEGENDPSNKIGKTLDLIVGFKKENPQDFDELFEILKELIQEYEKNPDEVKQNLTEILK
;
A
#
# COMPACT_ATOMS: atom_id res chain seq x y z
N MET A 1 8.03 -1.86 -22.06
CA MET A 1 8.13 -0.54 -21.38
C MET A 1 6.83 0.23 -21.49
N PHE A 2 6.29 0.48 -22.69
CA PHE A 2 4.98 1.13 -22.87
C PHE A 2 3.81 0.43 -22.17
N SER A 3 3.77 -0.91 -22.20
CA SER A 3 2.77 -1.69 -21.46
C SER A 3 2.80 -1.39 -19.97
N LYS A 4 3.97 -1.53 -19.31
CA LYS A 4 4.15 -1.23 -17.88
C LYS A 4 3.66 0.17 -17.50
N ILE A 5 4.00 1.18 -18.30
CA ILE A 5 3.58 2.57 -18.07
C ILE A 5 2.06 2.71 -18.17
N CYS A 6 1.44 2.10 -19.17
CA CYS A 6 -0.02 2.10 -19.34
C CYS A 6 -0.73 1.43 -18.16
N SER A 7 -0.25 0.25 -17.72
CA SER A 7 -0.82 -0.49 -16.59
C SER A 7 -0.66 0.29 -15.28
N SER A 8 0.48 0.96 -15.07
CA SER A 8 0.68 1.88 -13.95
C SER A 8 -0.30 3.05 -13.96
N PHE A 9 -0.54 3.67 -15.12
CA PHE A 9 -1.53 4.74 -15.24
C PHE A 9 -2.96 4.24 -15.03
N LYS A 10 -3.30 3.04 -15.51
CA LYS A 10 -4.62 2.42 -15.27
C LYS A 10 -4.85 2.17 -13.79
N LEU A 11 -3.90 1.55 -13.09
CA LEU A 11 -3.97 1.35 -11.64
C LEU A 11 -4.05 2.69 -10.90
N ALA A 12 -3.18 3.65 -11.24
CA ALA A 12 -3.23 4.97 -10.64
C ALA A 12 -4.59 5.65 -10.88
N ASN A 13 -5.22 5.46 -12.04
CA ASN A 13 -6.54 6.03 -12.35
C ASN A 13 -7.68 5.32 -11.61
N LEU A 14 -7.63 3.98 -11.50
CA LEU A 14 -8.55 3.19 -10.68
C LEU A 14 -8.55 3.66 -9.23
N PHE A 15 -7.36 3.92 -8.68
CA PHE A 15 -7.20 4.34 -7.29
C PHE A 15 -7.13 5.85 -7.08
N LYS A 16 -7.16 6.66 -8.14
CA LYS A 16 -6.96 8.12 -8.08
C LYS A 16 -7.99 8.82 -7.21
N GLY A 17 -9.27 8.47 -7.36
CA GLY A 17 -10.35 9.13 -6.62
C GLY A 17 -10.25 8.96 -5.10
N SER A 18 -9.51 7.94 -4.67
CA SER A 18 -9.43 7.44 -3.31
C SER A 18 -8.12 7.90 -2.66
N LEU A 19 -6.99 7.65 -3.33
CA LEU A 19 -5.65 8.02 -2.87
C LEU A 19 -5.41 9.53 -2.83
N PHE A 20 -5.84 10.28 -3.86
CA PHE A 20 -5.58 11.73 -3.92
C PHE A 20 -6.47 12.56 -2.97
N LYS A 21 -7.58 12.00 -2.46
CA LYS A 21 -8.42 12.69 -1.47
C LYS A 21 -7.87 12.58 -0.05
N ARG A 22 -7.15 11.50 0.22
CA ARG A 22 -6.66 11.13 1.56
C ARG A 22 -5.25 11.60 1.83
N ILE A 23 -4.41 11.58 0.79
CA ILE A 23 -3.06 12.10 0.86
C ILE A 23 -3.11 13.62 0.77
N SER A 24 -3.02 14.26 1.93
CA SER A 24 -3.09 15.71 2.11
C SER A 24 -1.79 16.44 1.78
N SER A 25 -0.64 15.75 1.80
CA SER A 25 0.67 16.36 1.53
C SER A 25 1.75 15.37 1.05
N PRO A 26 2.80 15.85 0.35
CA PRO A 26 3.95 15.03 -0.03
C PRO A 26 4.67 14.36 1.16
N MET A 27 4.68 15.02 2.32
CA MET A 27 5.29 14.47 3.54
C MET A 27 4.50 13.28 4.06
N GLN A 28 3.17 13.37 4.08
CA GLN A 28 2.29 12.27 4.45
C GLN A 28 2.45 11.09 3.48
N SER A 29 2.52 11.34 2.16
CA SER A 29 2.79 10.29 1.17
C SER A 29 4.08 9.53 1.48
N THR A 30 5.12 10.27 1.86
CA THR A 30 6.44 9.70 2.16
C THR A 30 6.38 8.81 3.39
N ARG A 31 5.68 9.24 4.45
CA ARG A 31 5.51 8.44 5.67
C ARG A 31 4.74 7.15 5.40
N ILE A 32 3.62 7.24 4.69
CA ILE A 32 2.79 6.09 4.33
C ILE A 32 3.56 5.12 3.44
N ALA A 33 4.28 5.62 2.42
CA ALA A 33 5.10 4.79 1.56
C ALA A 33 6.23 4.09 2.33
N ASN A 34 6.93 4.80 3.22
CA ASN A 34 7.95 4.22 4.08
C ASN A 34 7.38 3.15 5.01
N MET A 35 6.18 3.35 5.54
CA MET A 35 5.52 2.35 6.38
C MET A 35 5.24 1.05 5.61
N ILE A 36 4.72 1.16 4.38
CA ILE A 36 4.48 0.00 3.50
C ILE A 36 5.80 -0.73 3.20
N LEU A 37 6.88 0.00 2.92
CA LEU A 37 8.20 -0.58 2.69
C LEU A 37 8.75 -1.30 3.95
N ASN A 38 8.57 -0.71 5.13
CA ASN A 38 9.00 -1.32 6.38
C ASN A 38 8.25 -2.63 6.66
N ILE A 39 6.94 -2.67 6.40
CA ILE A 39 6.15 -3.91 6.49
C ILE A 39 6.68 -4.96 5.52
N LYS A 40 6.90 -4.60 4.24
CA LYS A 40 7.46 -5.52 3.24
C LYS A 40 8.79 -6.11 3.70
N ASN A 41 9.70 -5.25 4.17
CA ASN A 41 11.01 -5.69 4.65
C ASN A 41 10.91 -6.59 5.89
N ALA A 42 9.96 -6.33 6.80
CA ALA A 42 9.74 -7.19 7.97
C ALA A 42 9.21 -8.58 7.59
N LEU A 43 8.38 -8.67 6.55
CA LEU A 43 7.84 -9.95 6.05
C LEU A 43 8.88 -10.76 5.25
N GLU A 44 9.76 -10.10 4.51
CA GLU A 44 10.79 -10.73 3.68
C GLU A 44 12.09 -11.05 4.42
N GLY A 45 12.50 -10.24 5.40
CA GLY A 45 13.83 -10.29 6.02
C GLY A 45 14.00 -11.28 7.18
N GLU A 46 12.97 -12.03 7.53
CA GLU A 46 12.98 -13.02 8.62
C GLU A 46 12.60 -14.39 8.07
N ASN A 47 12.94 -15.50 8.74
CA ASN A 47 12.51 -16.85 8.32
C ASN A 47 11.47 -17.43 9.26
N ASP A 48 11.49 -17.05 10.54
CA ASP A 48 10.50 -17.47 11.52
C ASP A 48 9.17 -16.71 11.36
N PRO A 49 8.03 -17.40 11.13
CA PRO A 49 6.73 -16.76 10.93
C PRO A 49 6.26 -15.91 12.12
N SER A 50 6.53 -16.36 13.36
CA SER A 50 6.08 -15.65 14.56
C SER A 50 6.84 -14.34 14.73
N ASN A 51 8.15 -14.35 14.46
CA ASN A 51 8.99 -13.17 14.48
C ASN A 51 8.62 -12.16 13.39
N LYS A 52 8.25 -12.61 12.19
CA LYS A 52 7.72 -11.72 11.12
C LYS A 52 6.49 -10.98 11.59
N ILE A 53 5.54 -11.72 12.16
CA ILE A 53 4.25 -11.17 12.61
C ILE A 53 4.51 -10.19 13.77
N GLY A 54 5.32 -10.57 14.76
CA GLY A 54 5.70 -9.72 15.88
C GLY A 54 6.32 -8.40 15.42
N LYS A 55 7.37 -8.45 14.58
CA LYS A 55 8.03 -7.26 14.02
C LYS A 55 7.07 -6.38 13.23
N THR A 56 6.18 -6.99 12.44
CA THR A 56 5.16 -6.23 11.68
C THR A 56 4.20 -5.50 12.61
N LEU A 57 3.73 -6.18 13.67
CA LEU A 57 2.85 -5.57 14.67
C LEU A 57 3.55 -4.43 15.42
N ASP A 58 4.82 -4.60 15.80
CA ASP A 58 5.60 -3.55 16.46
C ASP A 58 5.75 -2.31 15.57
N LEU A 59 6.01 -2.49 14.27
CA LEU A 59 6.04 -1.39 13.31
C LEU A 59 4.70 -0.67 13.23
N ILE A 60 3.59 -1.40 13.14
CA ILE A 60 2.24 -0.82 13.04
C ILE A 60 1.89 -0.03 14.31
N VAL A 61 2.22 -0.59 15.48
CA VAL A 61 2.01 0.07 16.78
C VAL A 61 2.88 1.34 16.90
N GLY A 62 4.14 1.28 16.50
CA GLY A 62 5.05 2.43 16.47
C GLY A 62 4.52 3.54 15.55
N PHE A 63 4.16 3.17 14.33
CA PHE A 63 3.62 4.11 13.35
C PHE A 63 2.34 4.81 13.85
N LYS A 64 1.43 4.06 14.47
CA LYS A 64 0.22 4.63 15.08
C LYS A 64 0.55 5.66 16.17
N LYS A 65 1.53 5.38 17.02
CA LYS A 65 1.93 6.28 18.11
C LYS A 65 2.56 7.57 17.58
N GLU A 66 3.39 7.46 16.55
CA GLU A 66 4.13 8.59 15.98
C GLU A 66 3.28 9.43 15.01
N ASN A 67 2.40 8.77 14.25
CA ASN A 67 1.63 9.38 13.16
C ASN A 67 0.18 8.88 13.19
N PRO A 68 -0.63 9.22 14.21
CA PRO A 68 -1.98 8.65 14.39
C PRO A 68 -2.93 8.98 13.23
N GLN A 69 -2.84 10.18 12.65
CA GLN A 69 -3.64 10.56 11.49
C GLN A 69 -3.24 9.78 10.23
N ASP A 70 -1.93 9.62 10.00
CA ASP A 70 -1.42 8.88 8.85
C ASP A 70 -1.72 7.38 8.96
N PHE A 71 -1.81 6.87 10.20
CA PHE A 71 -2.28 5.51 10.48
C PHE A 71 -3.74 5.33 10.03
N ASP A 72 -4.65 6.23 10.42
CA ASP A 72 -6.06 6.13 10.03
C ASP A 72 -6.21 6.22 8.50
N GLU A 73 -5.46 7.11 7.84
CA GLU A 73 -5.46 7.22 6.39
C GLU A 73 -4.89 5.97 5.70
N LEU A 74 -3.84 5.34 6.26
CA LEU A 74 -3.32 4.08 5.74
C LEU A 74 -4.40 2.99 5.76
N PHE A 75 -5.18 2.88 6.83
CA PHE A 75 -6.27 1.90 6.92
C PHE A 75 -7.37 2.15 5.89
N GLU A 76 -7.73 3.40 5.69
CA GLU A 76 -8.75 3.74 4.71
C GLU A 76 -8.26 3.57 3.27
N ILE A 77 -6.99 3.85 2.99
CA ILE A 77 -6.34 3.51 1.72
C ILE A 77 -6.42 2.00 1.48
N LEU A 78 -6.07 1.17 2.46
CA LEU A 78 -6.17 -0.29 2.35
C LEU A 78 -7.60 -0.76 2.07
N LYS A 79 -8.58 -0.18 2.76
CA LYS A 79 -10.00 -0.48 2.56
C LYS A 79 -10.46 -0.17 1.14
N GLU A 80 -10.08 0.99 0.60
CA GLU A 80 -10.42 1.37 -0.77
C GLU A 80 -9.70 0.49 -1.80
N LEU A 81 -8.44 0.13 -1.55
CA LEU A 81 -7.69 -0.82 -2.37
C LEU A 81 -8.43 -2.18 -2.45
N ILE A 82 -8.90 -2.69 -1.32
CA ILE A 82 -9.66 -3.95 -1.24
C ILE A 82 -10.99 -3.82 -2.00
N GLN A 83 -11.74 -2.75 -1.78
CA GLN A 83 -13.04 -2.54 -2.45
C GLN A 83 -12.94 -2.45 -3.97
N GLU A 84 -11.90 -1.81 -4.49
CA GLU A 84 -11.69 -1.74 -5.95
C GLU A 84 -11.25 -3.09 -6.51
N TYR A 85 -10.40 -3.82 -5.78
CA TYR A 85 -10.03 -5.18 -6.14
C TYR A 85 -11.24 -6.12 -6.14
N GLU A 86 -12.18 -5.98 -5.21
CA GLU A 86 -13.43 -6.76 -5.18
C GLU A 86 -14.31 -6.48 -6.39
N LYS A 87 -14.36 -5.23 -6.87
CA LYS A 87 -15.15 -4.85 -8.06
C LYS A 87 -14.52 -5.36 -9.36
N ASN A 88 -13.20 -5.21 -9.50
CA ASN A 88 -12.47 -5.44 -10.75
C ASN A 88 -11.23 -6.33 -10.55
N PRO A 89 -11.36 -7.56 -10.00
CA PRO A 89 -10.20 -8.36 -9.58
C PRO A 89 -9.29 -8.76 -10.74
N ASP A 90 -9.88 -9.08 -11.90
CA ASP A 90 -9.10 -9.52 -13.06
C ASP A 90 -8.31 -8.38 -13.69
N GLU A 91 -8.89 -7.18 -13.79
CA GLU A 91 -8.20 -6.00 -14.29
C GLU A 91 -7.06 -5.59 -13.34
N VAL A 92 -7.30 -5.59 -12.03
CA VAL A 92 -6.26 -5.26 -11.05
C VAL A 92 -5.11 -6.27 -11.11
N LYS A 93 -5.41 -7.58 -11.15
CA LYS A 93 -4.38 -8.63 -11.30
C LYS A 93 -3.60 -8.50 -12.59
N GLN A 94 -4.28 -8.25 -13.71
CA GLN A 94 -3.64 -8.09 -15.01
C GLN A 94 -2.68 -6.89 -14.99
N ASN A 95 -3.15 -5.73 -14.53
CA ASN A 95 -2.33 -4.53 -14.49
C ASN A 95 -1.12 -4.71 -13.56
N LEU A 96 -1.28 -5.36 -12.40
CA LEU A 96 -0.17 -5.69 -11.49
C LEU A 96 0.83 -6.66 -12.14
N THR A 97 0.34 -7.70 -12.82
CA THR A 97 1.18 -8.65 -13.55
C THR A 97 2.01 -7.97 -14.63
N GLU A 98 1.42 -7.01 -15.35
CA GLU A 98 2.10 -6.25 -16.40
C GLU A 98 3.17 -5.30 -15.84
N ILE A 99 3.01 -4.80 -14.62
CA ILE A 99 4.02 -3.96 -13.95
C ILE A 99 5.20 -4.79 -13.44
N LEU A 100 4.93 -5.99 -12.92
CA LEU A 100 5.91 -6.85 -12.25
C LEU A 100 6.72 -7.74 -13.22
N LYS A 101 6.17 -8.09 -14.40
CA LYS A 101 6.96 -8.54 -15.57
C LYS A 101 7.84 -7.39 -16.03
#